data_AF-A0A935S442-F1
#
_entry.id   AF-A0A935S442-F1
#
_cell.length_a   1.000
_cell.length_b   1.000
_cell.length_c   1.000
_cell.angle_alpha   90.00
_cell.angle_beta   90.00
_cell.angle_gamma   90.00
#
_symmetry.space_group_name_H-M   'P 1'
#
loop_
_entity.id
_entity.type
_entity.pdbx_description
1 polymer ?
#
loop_
_entity_poly.entity_id
_entity_poly.type
_entity_poly.pdbx_seq_one_letter_code
_entity_poly.pdbx_strand_id
1 'polypeptide(L)'
;MLSERVKDIYKDEGSKNHVVLTPDEMRTTKAYIFQNDINGSFLIKNRDIKGNQDIEADYASVDFFLPYPNPETKGNFYIMGKLTDWRLNKNNKMTYNYSRLGYECKLYLKQGYYNYIYVLTKDGEKAADETLTEGNHWDTENDYTILVYYRQVGMYYDQLIAIKKMNSLKR
;
A
#
# COMPACT_ATOMS: atom_id res chain seq x y z
N MET A 1 -12.86 5.92 20.52
CA MET A 1 -13.19 5.26 19.23
C MET A 1 -11.88 5.08 18.50
N LEU A 2 -11.41 3.84 18.34
CA LEU A 2 -10.18 3.57 17.59
C LEU A 2 -10.38 3.98 16.12
N SER A 3 -9.32 4.43 15.47
CA SER A 3 -9.32 4.74 14.04
C SER A 3 -9.61 3.48 13.20
N GLU A 4 -10.02 3.68 11.95
CA GLU A 4 -10.34 2.59 11.01
C GLU A 4 -9.22 1.53 10.95
N ARG A 5 -9.60 0.25 11.04
CA ARG A 5 -8.73 -0.94 10.94
C ARG A 5 -7.58 -1.02 11.95
N VAL A 6 -7.60 -0.23 13.03
CA VAL A 6 -6.65 -0.38 14.14
C VAL A 6 -7.24 -1.31 15.19
N LYS A 7 -6.53 -2.41 15.46
CA LYS A 7 -6.89 -3.39 16.50
C LYS A 7 -6.42 -2.95 17.87
N ASP A 8 -5.16 -2.53 17.98
CA ASP A 8 -4.54 -2.16 19.25
C ASP A 8 -3.42 -1.14 19.07
N ILE A 9 -3.14 -0.37 20.12
CA ILE A 9 -2.04 0.60 20.16
C ILE A 9 -1.35 0.45 21.52
N TYR A 10 -0.05 0.16 21.49
CA TYR A 10 0.74 0.01 22.71
C TYR A 10 2.08 0.76 22.59
N LYS A 11 2.74 0.97 23.73
CA LYS A 11 4.09 1.53 23.79
C LYS A 11 5.07 0.47 24.24
N ASP A 12 6.20 0.39 23.56
CA ASP A 12 7.30 -0.49 23.95
C ASP A 12 8.12 0.11 25.11
N GLU A 13 9.05 -0.65 25.70
CA GLU A 13 9.90 -0.22 26.82
C GLU A 13 10.67 1.08 26.51
N GLY A 14 11.01 1.32 25.24
CA GLY A 14 11.62 2.55 24.74
C GLY A 14 10.65 3.72 24.50
N SER A 15 9.41 3.66 24.99
CA SER A 15 8.34 4.65 24.76
C SER A 15 7.99 4.89 23.28
N LYS A 16 8.31 3.95 22.39
CA LYS A 16 7.95 4.01 20.96
C LYS A 16 6.51 3.56 20.78
N ASN A 17 5.76 4.24 19.92
CA ASN A 17 4.39 3.87 19.60
C ASN A 17 4.37 2.68 18.62
N HIS A 18 3.54 1.68 18.93
CA HIS A 18 3.25 0.53 18.09
C HIS A 18 1.75 0.49 17.79
N VAL A 19 1.40 0.25 16.54
CA VAL A 19 0.02 0.17 16.06
C VAL A 19 -0.17 -1.20 15.41
N VAL A 20 -1.07 -2.00 15.98
CA VAL A 20 -1.43 -3.31 15.43
C VAL A 20 -2.69 -3.16 14.60
N LEU A 21 -2.59 -3.48 13.31
CA LEU A 21 -3.74 -3.46 12.42
C LEU A 21 -4.62 -4.70 12.66
N THR A 22 -5.91 -4.57 12.34
CA THR A 22 -6.79 -5.72 12.22
C THR A 22 -6.26 -6.63 11.10
N PRO A 23 -6.25 -7.97 11.29
CA PRO A 23 -5.91 -8.90 10.22
C PRO A 23 -6.67 -8.57 8.94
N ASP A 24 -5.93 -8.47 7.84
CA ASP A 24 -6.54 -8.21 6.55
C ASP A 24 -7.16 -9.49 5.97
N GLU A 25 -7.95 -9.34 4.94
CA GLU A 25 -8.64 -10.46 4.30
C GLU A 25 -8.30 -10.49 2.82
N MET A 26 -8.08 -11.68 2.27
CA MET A 26 -8.01 -11.87 0.82
C MET A 26 -9.38 -11.55 0.19
N ARG A 27 -9.36 -10.77 -0.88
CA ARG A 27 -10.54 -10.23 -1.56
C ARG A 27 -10.80 -10.89 -2.91
N THR A 28 -9.88 -11.72 -3.41
CA THR A 28 -9.97 -12.38 -4.73
C THR A 28 -11.29 -13.10 -5.02
N THR A 29 -11.92 -13.72 -4.01
CA THR A 29 -13.19 -14.48 -4.18
C THR A 29 -14.42 -13.70 -3.74
N LYS A 30 -14.27 -12.47 -3.24
CA LYS A 30 -15.38 -11.65 -2.77
C LYS A 30 -16.03 -10.90 -3.93
N ALA A 31 -17.33 -10.65 -3.81
CA ALA A 31 -18.00 -9.73 -4.72
C ALA A 31 -17.40 -8.32 -4.55
N TYR A 32 -17.32 -7.57 -5.65
CA TYR A 32 -16.82 -6.20 -5.61
C TYR A 32 -17.70 -5.34 -4.69
N ILE A 33 -17.06 -4.63 -3.77
CA ILE A 33 -17.70 -3.63 -2.91
C ILE A 33 -16.92 -2.34 -3.11
N PHE A 34 -17.62 -1.29 -3.53
CA PHE A 34 -17.03 0.03 -3.65
C PHE A 34 -16.56 0.51 -2.28
N GLN A 35 -15.26 0.72 -2.14
CA GLN A 35 -14.63 1.35 -0.99
C GLN A 35 -13.99 2.64 -1.48
N ASN A 36 -14.37 3.77 -0.90
CA ASN A 36 -13.78 5.04 -1.27
C ASN A 36 -12.33 5.09 -0.77
N ASP A 37 -11.39 5.15 -1.70
CA ASP A 37 -9.98 5.18 -1.42
C ASP A 37 -9.32 6.43 -2.07
N ILE A 38 -8.01 6.56 -1.92
CA ILE A 38 -7.20 7.61 -2.54
C ILE A 38 -6.17 7.00 -3.50
N ASN A 39 -6.54 5.92 -4.21
CA ASN A 39 -5.74 5.23 -5.22
C ASN A 39 -4.31 4.90 -4.75
N GLY A 40 -4.20 4.29 -3.56
CA GLY A 40 -2.92 3.91 -2.96
C GLY A 40 -2.08 5.07 -2.40
N SER A 41 -2.61 6.29 -2.38
CA SER A 41 -1.97 7.43 -1.72
C SER A 41 -2.06 7.35 -0.19
N PHE A 42 -1.47 8.32 0.49
CA PHE A 42 -1.66 8.56 1.92
C PHE A 42 -1.94 10.04 2.19
N LEU A 43 -2.48 10.32 3.37
CA LEU A 43 -2.74 11.64 3.90
C LEU A 43 -2.20 11.70 5.33
N ILE A 44 -1.15 12.49 5.57
CA ILE A 44 -0.66 12.76 6.93
C ILE A 44 -1.71 13.60 7.65
N LYS A 45 -2.22 13.08 8.77
CA LYS A 45 -3.26 13.74 9.53
C LYS A 45 -3.21 13.32 10.98
N ASN A 46 -3.17 14.31 11.87
CA ASN A 46 -3.34 14.13 13.30
C ASN A 46 -4.68 14.78 13.71
N ARG A 47 -5.51 14.06 14.47
CA ARG A 47 -6.83 14.53 14.91
C ARG A 47 -6.74 15.56 16.03
N ASP A 48 -5.72 15.46 16.87
CA ASP A 48 -5.65 16.22 18.13
C ASP A 48 -4.92 17.56 17.97
N ILE A 49 -4.40 17.85 16.77
CA ILE A 49 -3.57 19.02 16.52
C ILE A 49 -4.15 19.85 15.37
N LYS A 50 -4.33 21.15 15.62
CA LYS A 50 -4.86 22.15 14.67
C LYS A 50 -3.76 22.87 13.85
N GLY A 51 -2.50 22.64 14.19
CA GLY A 51 -1.32 23.26 13.59
C GLY A 51 -0.87 22.55 12.31
N ASN A 52 0.43 22.60 12.04
CA ASN A 52 1.02 22.00 10.85
C ASN A 52 1.27 20.49 11.03
N GLN A 53 0.41 19.69 10.40
CA GLN A 53 0.46 18.23 10.47
C GLN A 53 1.77 17.64 9.91
N ASP A 54 2.45 18.35 9.02
CA ASP A 54 3.72 17.88 8.44
C ASP A 54 4.89 17.96 9.43
N ILE A 55 4.79 18.70 10.52
CA ILE A 55 5.84 18.75 11.55
C ILE A 55 5.39 18.18 12.89
N GLU A 56 4.08 18.10 13.12
CA GLU A 56 3.51 17.72 14.42
C GLU A 56 3.01 16.27 14.47
N ALA A 57 2.87 15.58 13.33
CA ALA A 57 2.49 14.17 13.32
C ALA A 57 3.68 13.28 13.71
N ASP A 58 3.45 12.42 14.71
CA ASP A 58 4.42 11.46 15.20
C ASP A 58 4.54 10.24 14.30
N TYR A 59 5.65 9.51 14.46
CA TYR A 59 5.85 8.21 13.82
C TYR A 59 5.51 7.07 14.78
N ALA A 60 5.03 5.98 14.21
CA ALA A 60 4.75 4.74 14.90
C ALA A 60 5.21 3.53 14.06
N SER A 61 5.54 2.43 14.74
CA SER A 61 5.73 1.14 14.08
C SER A 61 4.37 0.50 13.85
N VAL A 62 4.02 0.24 12.60
CA VAL A 62 2.74 -0.34 12.21
C VAL A 62 2.94 -1.80 11.84
N ASP A 63 2.22 -2.68 12.52
CA ASP A 63 2.23 -4.13 12.32
C ASP A 63 1.10 -4.54 11.37
N PHE A 64 1.49 -4.98 10.19
CA PHE A 64 0.62 -5.51 9.15
C PHE A 64 0.54 -7.03 9.26
N PHE A 65 -0.65 -7.58 9.01
CA PHE A 65 -0.86 -9.02 9.08
C PHE A 65 -1.87 -9.48 8.03
N LEU A 66 -1.42 -10.38 7.16
CA LEU A 66 -2.21 -11.04 6.14
C LEU A 66 -2.33 -12.54 6.48
N PRO A 67 -3.47 -13.00 7.01
CA PRO A 67 -3.76 -14.43 7.17
C PRO A 67 -3.61 -15.16 5.84
N TYR A 68 -2.83 -16.24 5.83
CA TYR A 68 -2.58 -17.04 4.64
C TYR A 68 -2.22 -18.46 5.11
N PRO A 69 -3.15 -19.43 5.08
CA PRO A 69 -2.98 -20.71 5.80
C PRO A 69 -1.77 -21.55 5.39
N ASN A 70 -1.38 -21.51 4.11
CA ASN A 70 -0.29 -22.28 3.55
C ASN A 70 0.72 -21.33 2.92
N PRO A 71 2.01 -21.33 3.30
CA PRO A 71 2.98 -20.39 2.74
C PRO A 71 3.11 -20.56 1.22
N GLU A 72 3.27 -19.43 0.53
CA GLU A 72 3.50 -19.43 -0.92
C GLU A 72 4.90 -19.99 -1.23
N THR A 73 4.97 -20.86 -2.25
CA THR A 73 6.21 -21.61 -2.57
C THR A 73 7.03 -20.97 -3.67
N LYS A 74 6.40 -20.11 -4.49
CA LYS A 74 7.01 -19.51 -5.69
C LYS A 74 6.89 -17.99 -5.70
N GLY A 75 7.28 -17.36 -4.61
CA GLY A 75 7.32 -15.91 -4.54
C GLY A 75 7.29 -15.37 -3.13
N ASN A 76 7.22 -14.04 -3.06
CA ASN A 76 7.24 -13.31 -1.80
C ASN A 76 6.16 -12.24 -1.81
N PHE A 77 5.47 -12.08 -0.67
CA PHE A 77 4.51 -10.99 -0.49
C PHE A 77 5.21 -9.69 -0.08
N TYR A 78 4.68 -8.59 -0.60
CA TYR A 78 5.12 -7.25 -0.28
C TYR A 78 3.91 -6.34 -0.02
N ILE A 79 4.14 -5.31 0.80
CA ILE A 79 3.18 -4.21 0.97
C ILE A 79 3.50 -3.13 -0.05
N MET A 80 2.52 -2.80 -0.90
CA MET A 80 2.69 -1.81 -1.97
C MET A 80 1.69 -0.66 -1.83
N GLY A 81 2.16 0.53 -2.15
CA GLY A 81 1.38 1.76 -2.20
C GLY A 81 2.32 2.97 -2.23
N LYS A 82 1.78 4.18 -2.16
CA LYS A 82 2.60 5.39 -2.06
C LYS A 82 3.43 5.44 -0.77
N LEU A 83 3.02 4.70 0.28
CA LEU A 83 3.81 4.55 1.50
C LEU A 83 5.20 3.91 1.29
N THR A 84 5.37 3.17 0.20
CA THR A 84 6.61 2.48 -0.19
C THR A 84 7.13 3.00 -1.51
N ASP A 85 6.66 4.18 -1.96
CA ASP A 85 6.91 4.75 -3.28
C ASP A 85 6.64 3.78 -4.44
N TRP A 86 5.68 2.86 -4.26
CA TRP A 86 5.37 1.80 -5.22
C TRP A 86 6.56 0.88 -5.55
N ARG A 87 7.54 0.79 -4.64
CA ARG A 87 8.76 0.00 -4.84
C ARG A 87 8.75 -1.23 -3.96
N LEU A 88 9.21 -2.34 -4.52
CA LEU A 88 9.47 -3.57 -3.79
C LEU A 88 10.89 -3.53 -3.23
N ASN A 89 11.03 -3.57 -1.91
CA ASN A 89 12.31 -3.49 -1.21
C ASN A 89 12.32 -4.46 -0.02
N LYS A 90 13.44 -4.52 0.70
CA LYS A 90 13.57 -5.44 1.84
C LYS A 90 12.70 -5.02 3.03
N ASN A 91 12.36 -3.73 3.14
CA ASN A 91 11.62 -3.19 4.29
C ASN A 91 10.13 -3.50 4.19
N ASN A 92 9.57 -3.56 2.98
CA ASN A 92 8.16 -3.90 2.76
C ASN A 92 7.94 -5.35 2.32
N LYS A 93 8.98 -6.18 2.35
CA LYS A 93 8.86 -7.63 2.20
C LYS A 93 8.19 -8.21 3.45
N MET A 94 7.16 -9.02 3.26
CA MET A 94 6.51 -9.71 4.36
C MET A 94 7.20 -11.04 4.68
N THR A 95 7.17 -11.43 5.95
CA THR A 95 7.70 -12.70 6.44
C THR A 95 6.58 -13.60 6.90
N TYR A 96 6.64 -14.88 6.54
CA TYR A 96 5.63 -15.84 6.96
C TYR A 96 5.84 -16.26 8.42
N ASN A 97 4.79 -16.17 9.22
CA ASN A 97 4.76 -16.62 10.60
C ASN A 97 3.97 -17.93 10.72
N TYR A 98 4.68 -19.05 10.90
CA TYR A 98 4.09 -20.39 10.99
C TYR A 98 3.17 -20.57 12.19
N SER A 99 3.40 -19.88 13.30
CA SER A 99 2.57 -19.97 14.50
C SER A 99 1.23 -19.26 14.32
N ARG A 100 1.20 -18.19 13.51
CA ARG A 100 0.00 -17.38 13.25
C ARG A 100 -0.68 -17.71 11.92
N LEU A 101 -0.08 -18.59 11.09
CA LEU A 101 -0.57 -18.99 9.77
C LEU A 101 -0.86 -17.78 8.85
N GLY A 102 0.14 -16.91 8.71
CA GLY A 102 0.01 -15.72 7.87
C GLY A 102 1.31 -14.93 7.72
N TYR A 103 1.29 -13.95 6.83
CA TYR A 103 2.39 -13.04 6.57
C TYR A 103 2.32 -11.82 7.47
N GLU A 104 3.46 -11.40 8.01
CA GLU A 104 3.59 -10.19 8.81
C GLU A 104 4.71 -9.28 8.28
N CYS A 105 4.52 -7.97 8.47
CA CYS A 105 5.52 -6.97 8.15
C CYS A 105 5.34 -5.77 9.08
N LYS A 106 6.45 -5.15 9.46
CA LYS A 106 6.46 -3.97 10.33
C LYS A 106 7.05 -2.80 9.56
N LEU A 107 6.28 -1.72 9.41
CA LEU A 107 6.73 -0.50 8.75
C LEU A 107 6.70 0.68 9.72
N TYR A 108 7.72 1.54 9.63
CA TYR A 108 7.75 2.77 10.42
C TYR A 108 7.09 3.89 9.62
N LEU A 109 5.88 4.29 10.04
CA LEU A 109 5.02 5.20 9.32
C LEU A 109 4.67 6.41 10.18
N LYS A 110 4.45 7.54 9.52
CA LYS A 110 3.95 8.74 10.17
C LYS A 110 2.45 8.63 10.41
N GLN A 111 1.91 9.33 11.39
CA GLN A 111 0.48 9.28 11.66
C GLN A 111 -0.34 9.85 10.48
N GLY A 112 -1.29 9.07 9.99
CA GLY A 112 -2.13 9.46 8.87
C GLY A 112 -3.05 8.34 8.38
N TYR A 113 -3.73 8.63 7.27
CA TYR A 113 -4.52 7.69 6.52
C TYR A 113 -3.67 7.12 5.38
N TYR A 114 -3.61 5.80 5.24
CA TYR A 114 -2.77 5.12 4.26
C TYR A 114 -3.59 4.11 3.47
N ASN A 115 -3.45 4.14 2.14
CA ASN A 115 -3.85 3.02 1.31
C ASN A 115 -2.65 2.18 0.96
N TYR A 116 -2.86 0.88 0.99
CA TYR A 116 -1.89 -0.14 0.68
C TYR A 116 -2.62 -1.35 0.14
N ILE A 117 -1.90 -2.15 -0.63
CA ILE A 117 -2.33 -3.45 -1.12
C ILE A 117 -1.22 -4.45 -0.86
N TYR A 118 -1.59 -5.72 -0.82
CA TYR A 118 -0.64 -6.82 -0.78
C TYR A 118 -0.38 -7.29 -2.21
N VAL A 119 0.88 -7.48 -2.57
CA VAL A 119 1.25 -8.00 -3.89
C VAL A 119 2.21 -9.16 -3.76
N LEU A 120 2.06 -10.14 -4.64
CA LEU A 120 2.98 -11.25 -4.79
C LEU A 120 3.98 -10.93 -5.90
N THR A 121 5.25 -11.23 -5.67
CA THR A 121 6.26 -11.24 -6.73
C THR A 121 6.86 -12.63 -6.83
N LYS A 122 6.77 -13.22 -8.03
CA LYS A 122 7.36 -14.53 -8.32
C LYS A 122 8.88 -14.46 -8.30
N ASP A 123 9.53 -15.56 -7.93
CA ASP A 123 10.98 -15.60 -7.85
C ASP A 123 11.62 -15.31 -9.22
N GLY A 124 12.49 -14.30 -9.27
CA GLY A 124 13.16 -13.84 -10.49
C GLY A 124 12.37 -12.80 -11.31
N GLU A 125 11.12 -12.53 -10.97
CA GLU A 125 10.32 -11.47 -11.59
C GLU A 125 10.46 -10.14 -10.82
N LYS A 126 10.27 -9.03 -11.53
CA LYS A 126 10.17 -7.69 -10.92
C LYS A 126 8.73 -7.17 -10.89
N ALA A 127 7.81 -7.87 -11.56
CA ALA A 127 6.42 -7.50 -11.60
C ALA A 127 5.75 -7.88 -10.27
N ALA A 128 5.02 -6.93 -9.71
CA ALA A 128 4.07 -7.18 -8.64
C ALA A 128 2.77 -7.73 -9.24
N ASP A 129 2.18 -8.72 -8.60
CA ASP A 129 0.90 -9.32 -8.94
C ASP A 129 -0.06 -9.18 -7.75
N GLU A 130 -1.07 -8.33 -7.90
CA GLU A 130 -2.12 -8.05 -6.94
C GLU A 130 -3.31 -9.02 -7.04
N THR A 131 -3.37 -9.86 -8.08
CA THR A 131 -4.57 -10.62 -8.40
C THR A 131 -4.89 -11.70 -7.37
N LEU A 132 -3.86 -12.26 -6.74
CA LEU A 132 -3.97 -13.32 -5.74
C LEU A 132 -4.55 -12.83 -4.40
N THR A 133 -4.44 -11.54 -4.12
CA THR A 133 -4.82 -10.92 -2.84
C THR A 133 -6.02 -10.02 -2.98
N GLU A 134 -5.96 -9.06 -3.91
CA GLU A 134 -6.99 -8.04 -4.12
C GLU A 134 -8.06 -8.49 -5.13
N GLY A 135 -7.67 -9.34 -6.09
CA GLY A 135 -8.53 -9.74 -7.21
C GLY A 135 -8.53 -8.71 -8.36
N ASN A 136 -9.30 -9.00 -9.41
CA ASN A 136 -9.43 -8.13 -10.59
C ASN A 136 -10.91 -7.86 -10.88
N HIS A 137 -11.34 -6.63 -10.63
CA HIS A 137 -12.72 -6.19 -10.86
C HIS A 137 -12.75 -4.98 -11.78
N TRP A 138 -13.55 -5.04 -12.85
CA TRP A 138 -13.63 -3.99 -13.87
C TRP A 138 -14.32 -2.71 -13.37
N ASP A 139 -15.14 -2.81 -12.32
CA ASP A 139 -15.85 -1.71 -11.67
C ASP A 139 -14.94 -0.81 -10.81
N THR A 140 -13.65 -1.16 -10.64
CA THR A 140 -12.72 -0.43 -9.77
C THR A 140 -12.42 0.99 -10.28
N GLU A 141 -12.46 1.98 -9.38
CA GLU A 141 -11.96 3.32 -9.66
C GLU A 141 -10.44 3.28 -9.77
N ASN A 142 -9.88 3.69 -10.91
CA ASN A 142 -8.45 3.78 -11.11
C ASN A 142 -8.11 5.07 -11.86
N ASP A 143 -7.00 5.70 -11.47
CA ASP A 143 -6.44 6.87 -12.14
C ASP A 143 -5.38 6.44 -13.17
N TYR A 144 -5.58 6.82 -14.43
CA TYR A 144 -4.66 6.59 -15.53
C TYR A 144 -3.98 7.89 -15.94
N THR A 145 -2.65 7.88 -16.03
CA THR A 145 -1.85 9.00 -16.55
C THR A 145 -1.18 8.59 -17.86
N ILE A 146 -1.53 9.25 -18.94
CA ILE A 146 -0.93 9.09 -20.27
C ILE A 146 0.14 10.16 -20.44
N LEU A 147 1.35 9.74 -20.78
CA LEU A 147 2.50 10.60 -21.05
C LEU A 147 2.91 10.41 -22.51
N VAL A 148 2.84 11.48 -23.31
CA VAL A 148 3.21 11.44 -24.72
C VAL A 148 4.59 12.05 -24.89
N TYR A 149 5.55 11.21 -25.28
CA TYR A 149 6.91 11.62 -25.55
C TYR A 149 7.17 11.75 -27.04
N TYR A 150 7.97 12.73 -27.42
CA TYR A 150 8.43 12.94 -28.79
C TYR A 150 9.92 13.26 -28.82
N ARG A 151 10.65 12.60 -29.74
CA ARG A 151 12.06 12.84 -29.98
C ARG A 151 12.24 13.27 -31.43
N GLN A 152 12.62 14.53 -31.65
CA GLN A 152 12.99 15.02 -32.97
C GLN A 152 14.32 14.41 -33.43
N VAL A 153 14.48 14.22 -34.73
CA VAL A 153 15.75 13.77 -35.32
C VAL A 153 16.84 14.80 -34.99
N GLY A 154 17.97 14.34 -34.45
CA GLY A 154 19.09 15.19 -34.03
C GLY A 154 19.03 15.68 -32.58
N MET A 155 17.97 15.37 -31.83
CA MET A 155 17.89 15.67 -30.39
C MET A 155 18.45 14.51 -29.55
N TYR A 156 19.04 14.86 -28.41
CA TYR A 156 19.63 13.91 -27.45
C TYR A 156 18.72 13.57 -26.27
N TYR A 157 17.46 14.03 -26.27
CA TYR A 157 16.51 13.82 -25.18
C TYR A 157 15.08 13.63 -25.67
N ASP A 158 14.24 12.98 -24.85
CA ASP A 158 12.81 12.84 -25.07
C ASP A 158 12.05 14.04 -24.50
N GLN A 159 11.24 14.68 -25.34
CA GLN A 159 10.35 15.76 -24.90
C GLN A 159 9.01 15.17 -24.46
N LEU A 160 8.56 15.51 -23.25
CA LEU A 160 7.19 15.26 -22.83
C LEU A 160 6.29 16.33 -23.44
N ILE A 161 5.60 16.00 -24.53
CA ILE A 161 4.79 16.95 -25.31
C ILE A 161 3.32 17.00 -24.88
N ALA A 162 2.83 15.96 -24.19
CA ALA A 162 1.48 15.99 -23.61
C ALA A 162 1.37 15.09 -22.38
N ILE A 163 0.49 15.50 -21.46
CA ILE A 163 0.09 14.74 -20.27
C ILE A 163 -1.43 14.74 -20.24
N LYS A 164 -2.04 13.57 -20.08
CA LYS A 164 -3.49 13.43 -19.88
C LYS A 164 -3.77 12.50 -18.71
N LYS A 165 -4.57 12.98 -17.76
CA LYS A 165 -5.11 12.16 -16.67
C LYS A 165 -6.55 11.81 -16.97
N MET A 166 -6.93 10.56 -16.69
CA MET A 166 -8.28 10.02 -16.83
C MET A 166 -8.58 9.11 -15.64
N ASN A 167 -9.85 8.96 -15.28
CA ASN A 167 -10.29 8.10 -14.20
C ASN A 167 -11.44 7.22 -14.69
N SER A 168 -11.49 5.96 -14.28
CA SER A 168 -12.48 4.99 -14.79
C SER A 168 -13.93 5.30 -14.38
N LEU A 169 -14.15 6.01 -13.26
CA LEU A 169 -15.49 6.44 -12.81
C LEU A 169 -15.83 7.87 -13.21
N LYS A 170 -14.84 8.77 -13.23
CA LYS A 170 -15.05 10.19 -13.57
C LYS A 170 -14.83 10.38 -15.06
N ARG A 171 -15.93 10.23 -15.83
CA ARG A 171 -15.99 10.54 -17.26
C ARG A 171 -15.88 12.03 -17.55
#